data_AF-A0AAU1Y6B6-F1
#
_entry.id   AF-A0AAU1Y6B6-F1
#
_cell.length_a   1.000
_cell.length_b   1.000
_cell.length_c   1.000
_cell.angle_alpha   90.00
_cell.angle_beta   90.00
_cell.angle_gamma   90.00
#
_symmetry.space_group_name_H-M   'P 1'
#
loop_
_entity.id
_entity.type
_entity.pdbx_description
1 polymer ?
#
loop_
_entity_poly.entity_id
_entity_poly.type
_entity_poly.pdbx_seq_one_letter_code
_entity_poly.pdbx_strand_id
1 'polypeptide(L)'
;MTARDTPQGAPRNTARDTTPNNGISVTHDLEPHDWSNEETAAYEAAIEAVNGAVGAYSARIAAEEAKDAPDPAVIEAARTEQGRLAKERERLRSADREQIAEARSRYAQLAREILASLT
;
A
#
# COMPACT_ATOMS: atom_id res chain seq x y z
N MET A 1 -49.13 1.28 68.04
CA MET A 1 -49.93 2.50 67.82
C MET A 1 -48.95 3.68 67.91
N THR A 2 -48.68 4.34 66.78
CA THR A 2 -47.96 5.63 66.51
C THR A 2 -46.49 5.79 66.99
N ALA A 3 -45.45 5.79 66.13
CA ALA A 3 -44.97 6.82 65.15
C ALA A 3 -44.51 8.14 65.84
N ARG A 4 -43.32 8.74 65.63
CA ARG A 4 -42.66 9.16 64.37
C ARG A 4 -41.18 9.59 64.55
N ASP A 5 -40.40 9.36 63.48
CA ASP A 5 -39.43 10.22 62.75
C ASP A 5 -38.18 10.86 63.40
N THR A 6 -37.03 10.60 62.75
CA THR A 6 -35.78 11.38 62.80
C THR A 6 -35.20 11.46 61.37
N PRO A 7 -34.74 12.63 60.88
CA PRO A 7 -34.44 12.82 59.46
C PRO A 7 -33.00 12.45 59.02
N GLN A 8 -32.93 12.16 57.73
CA GLN A 8 -31.84 11.76 56.83
C GLN A 8 -30.71 12.79 56.67
N GLY A 9 -29.47 12.35 56.40
CA GLY A 9 -28.53 13.09 55.54
C GLY A 9 -27.03 12.82 55.72
N ALA A 10 -26.44 11.97 54.89
CA ALA A 10 -25.01 12.02 54.52
C ALA A 10 -24.92 12.64 53.10
N PRO A 11 -23.78 13.26 52.69
CA PRO A 11 -22.73 12.43 52.07
C PRO A 11 -21.29 12.91 52.25
N ARG A 12 -20.40 12.07 51.70
CA ARG A 12 -18.94 12.05 51.74
C ARG A 12 -18.27 13.11 50.84
N ASN A 13 -17.16 13.64 51.36
CA ASN A 13 -15.88 13.96 50.72
C ASN A 13 -15.80 13.96 49.18
N THR A 14 -15.61 15.12 48.54
CA THR A 14 -14.92 15.26 47.23
C THR A 14 -14.51 16.72 46.96
N ALA A 15 -13.21 17.00 46.93
CA ALA A 15 -12.61 18.00 46.02
C ALA A 15 -11.08 17.95 46.08
N ARG A 16 -10.49 16.86 45.55
CA ARG A 16 -9.19 16.95 44.89
C ARG A 16 -9.43 16.76 43.40
N ASP A 17 -9.30 17.86 42.68
CA ASP A 17 -8.44 17.98 41.50
C ASP A 17 -8.49 16.84 40.48
N THR A 18 -9.20 17.02 39.37
CA THR A 18 -8.73 16.56 38.05
C THR A 18 -9.49 17.30 36.95
N THR A 19 -8.84 18.25 36.30
CA THR A 19 -9.22 18.66 34.93
C THR A 19 -9.17 17.41 34.06
N PRO A 20 -10.26 16.97 33.39
CA PRO A 20 -10.17 15.84 32.48
C PRO A 20 -9.33 16.30 31.30
N ASN A 21 -8.14 15.73 31.16
CA ASN A 21 -7.38 15.76 29.92
C ASN A 21 -8.27 15.13 28.85
N ASN A 22 -8.89 15.99 28.04
CA ASN A 22 -9.82 15.61 26.99
C ASN A 22 -8.99 14.96 25.87
N GLY A 23 -8.70 13.68 26.03
CA GLY A 23 -7.97 12.87 25.06
C GLY A 23 -8.80 12.75 23.79
N ILE A 24 -8.57 13.66 22.85
CA ILE A 24 -9.16 13.62 21.51
C ILE A 24 -8.60 12.37 20.83
N SER A 25 -9.40 11.30 20.81
CA SER A 25 -9.07 10.09 20.04
C SER A 25 -9.36 10.37 18.58
N VAL A 26 -8.32 10.74 17.83
CA VAL A 26 -8.37 11.03 16.39
C VAL A 26 -8.98 9.88 15.57
N THR A 27 -8.94 8.66 16.11
CA THR A 27 -9.49 7.45 15.48
C THR A 27 -11.00 7.27 15.62
N HIS A 28 -11.66 7.96 16.55
CA HIS A 28 -13.12 7.84 16.73
C HIS A 28 -13.91 8.51 15.62
N ASP A 29 -13.34 9.55 15.01
CA ASP A 29 -13.96 10.33 13.93
C ASP A 29 -13.67 9.76 12.53
N LEU A 30 -12.90 8.68 12.44
CA LEU A 30 -12.65 8.01 11.16
C LEU A 30 -13.81 7.07 10.84
N GLU A 31 -14.42 7.23 9.66
CA GLU A 31 -15.44 6.30 9.19
C GLU A 31 -14.85 4.88 9.04
N PRO A 32 -15.60 3.83 9.41
CA PRO A 32 -15.19 2.45 9.18
C PRO A 32 -14.95 2.21 7.68
N HIS A 33 -13.74 1.82 7.31
CA HIS A 33 -13.42 1.41 5.95
C HIS A 33 -13.40 -0.12 5.87
N ASP A 34 -14.24 -0.68 5.01
CA ASP A 34 -14.27 -2.12 4.75
C ASP A 34 -13.25 -2.47 3.66
N TRP A 35 -12.17 -3.13 4.05
CA TRP A 35 -11.13 -3.57 3.12
C TRP A 35 -11.53 -4.88 2.48
N SER A 36 -11.77 -4.90 1.17
CA SER A 36 -11.96 -6.15 0.46
C SER A 36 -10.63 -6.90 0.30
N ASN A 37 -10.60 -8.15 0.76
CA ASN A 37 -9.47 -9.05 0.53
C ASN A 37 -9.19 -9.25 -0.97
N GLU A 38 -10.23 -9.25 -1.79
CA GLU A 38 -10.11 -9.40 -3.25
C GLU A 38 -9.48 -8.15 -3.89
N GLU A 39 -9.88 -6.96 -3.45
CA GLU A 39 -9.30 -5.70 -3.94
C GLU A 39 -7.84 -5.56 -3.52
N THR A 40 -7.52 -5.95 -2.29
CA THR A 40 -6.15 -5.99 -1.79
C THR A 40 -5.30 -6.97 -2.61
N ALA A 41 -5.80 -8.19 -2.83
CA ALA A 41 -5.10 -9.19 -3.64
C ALA A 41 -4.91 -8.74 -5.10
N ALA A 42 -5.90 -8.06 -5.69
CA ALA A 42 -5.81 -7.53 -7.04
C ALA A 42 -4.77 -6.41 -7.15
N TYR A 43 -4.72 -5.50 -6.18
CA TYR A 43 -3.72 -4.44 -6.11
C TYR A 43 -2.30 -5.01 -5.96
N GLU A 44 -2.08 -5.95 -5.03
CA GLU A 44 -0.78 -6.61 -4.87
C GLU A 44 -0.37 -7.37 -6.13
N ALA A 45 -1.31 -8.04 -6.81
CA ALA A 45 -1.03 -8.69 -8.09
C ALA A 45 -0.61 -7.68 -9.19
N ALA A 46 -1.11 -6.44 -9.16
CA ALA A 46 -0.67 -5.38 -10.07
C ALA A 46 0.75 -4.91 -9.72
N ILE A 47 1.06 -4.75 -8.43
CA ILE A 47 2.41 -4.42 -7.96
C ILE A 47 3.42 -5.48 -8.41
N GLU A 48 3.08 -6.75 -8.23
CA GLU A 48 3.94 -7.86 -8.65
C GLU A 48 4.11 -7.95 -10.17
N ALA A 49 3.08 -7.62 -10.95
CA ALA A 49 3.22 -7.53 -12.40
C ALA A 49 4.23 -6.44 -12.83
N VAL A 50 4.19 -5.26 -12.20
CA VAL A 50 5.18 -4.20 -12.45
C VAL A 50 6.58 -4.66 -12.04
N ASN A 51 6.72 -5.25 -10.85
CA ASN A 51 8.00 -5.76 -10.35
C ASN A 51 8.56 -6.86 -11.27
N GLY A 52 7.70 -7.72 -11.83
CA GLY A 52 8.08 -8.72 -12.83
C GLY A 52 8.67 -8.10 -14.09
N ALA A 53 8.07 -7.02 -14.59
CA ALA A 53 8.62 -6.28 -15.74
C ALA A 53 9.97 -5.60 -15.42
N VAL A 54 10.12 -5.04 -14.22
CA VAL A 54 11.41 -4.50 -13.74
C VAL A 54 12.48 -5.60 -13.70
N GLY A 55 12.11 -6.78 -13.17
CA GLY A 55 12.99 -7.95 -13.13
C GLY A 55 13.39 -8.45 -14.51
N ALA A 56 12.48 -8.43 -15.49
CA ALA A 56 12.79 -8.78 -16.87
C ALA A 56 13.82 -7.82 -17.49
N TYR A 57 13.72 -6.52 -17.23
CA TYR A 57 14.75 -5.57 -17.64
C TYR A 57 16.09 -5.79 -16.92
N SER A 58 16.09 -6.17 -15.63
CA SER A 58 17.33 -6.58 -14.93
C SER A 58 17.99 -7.77 -15.62
N ALA A 59 17.20 -8.77 -16.04
CA ALA A 59 17.71 -9.91 -16.79
C ALA A 59 18.30 -9.50 -18.16
N ARG A 60 17.64 -8.56 -18.85
CA ARG A 60 18.17 -7.98 -20.11
C ARG A 60 19.51 -7.27 -19.91
N ILE A 61 19.63 -6.46 -18.85
CA ILE A 61 20.89 -5.79 -18.51
C ILE A 61 21.97 -6.82 -18.25
N ALA A 62 21.70 -7.82 -17.40
CA ALA A 62 22.67 -8.87 -17.09
C ALA A 62 23.10 -9.66 -18.34
N ALA A 63 22.16 -9.95 -19.26
CA ALA A 63 22.47 -10.63 -20.51
C ALA A 63 23.36 -9.78 -21.45
N GLU A 64 23.14 -8.47 -21.50
CA GLU A 64 23.98 -7.54 -22.27
C GLU A 64 25.39 -7.41 -21.66
N GLU A 65 25.46 -7.23 -20.34
CA GLU A 65 26.72 -7.11 -19.58
C GLU A 65 27.60 -8.37 -19.69
N ALA A 66 27.00 -9.53 -19.95
CA ALA A 66 27.70 -10.80 -20.12
C ALA A 66 28.33 -11.02 -21.51
N LYS A 67 28.07 -10.16 -22.49
CA LYS A 67 28.66 -10.28 -23.84
C LYS A 67 30.15 -9.91 -23.83
N ASP A 68 30.91 -10.43 -24.79
CA ASP A 68 32.33 -10.08 -24.97
C ASP A 68 32.54 -8.57 -25.25
N ALA A 69 31.56 -7.94 -25.90
CA ALA A 69 31.51 -6.50 -26.13
C ALA A 69 30.08 -6.00 -25.83
N PRO A 70 29.77 -5.64 -24.57
CA PRO A 70 28.46 -5.12 -24.18
C PRO A 70 28.14 -3.80 -24.89
N ASP A 71 26.89 -3.60 -25.29
CA ASP A 71 26.40 -2.33 -25.81
C ASP A 71 25.86 -1.43 -24.67
N PRO A 72 26.54 -0.31 -24.34
CA PRO A 72 26.09 0.59 -23.28
C PRO A 72 24.70 1.19 -23.55
N ALA A 73 24.31 1.37 -24.81
CA ALA A 73 23.02 1.96 -25.16
C ALA A 73 21.86 1.04 -24.77
N VAL A 74 22.04 -0.29 -24.89
CA VAL A 74 21.03 -1.27 -24.48
C VAL A 74 20.84 -1.25 -22.95
N ILE A 75 21.94 -1.16 -22.21
CA ILE A 75 21.91 -1.10 -20.74
C ILE A 75 21.21 0.18 -20.26
N GLU A 76 21.59 1.34 -20.81
CA GLU A 76 21.00 2.62 -20.41
C GLU A 76 19.52 2.73 -20.81
N ALA A 77 19.12 2.18 -21.95
CA ALA A 77 17.71 2.08 -22.33
C ALA A 77 16.92 1.22 -21.32
N ALA A 78 17.44 0.05 -20.94
CA ALA A 78 16.79 -0.82 -19.96
C ALA A 78 16.68 -0.15 -18.57
N ARG A 79 17.72 0.56 -18.11
CA ARG A 79 17.68 1.34 -16.85
C ARG A 79 16.65 2.46 -16.89
N THR A 80 16.54 3.15 -18.01
CA THR A 80 15.53 4.19 -18.22
C THR A 80 14.12 3.62 -18.09
N GLU A 81 13.87 2.45 -18.69
CA GLU A 81 12.58 1.77 -18.58
C GLU A 81 12.27 1.31 -17.15
N GLN A 82 13.25 0.79 -16.40
CA GLN A 82 13.07 0.48 -14.98
C GLN A 82 12.68 1.72 -14.17
N GLY A 83 13.32 2.87 -14.42
CA GLY A 83 12.96 4.14 -13.80
C GLY A 83 11.55 4.62 -14.15
N ARG A 84 11.09 4.38 -15.38
CA ARG A 84 9.71 4.66 -15.80
C ARG A 84 8.72 3.77 -15.05
N LEU A 85 8.98 2.46 -14.98
CA LEU A 85 8.12 1.48 -14.30
C LEU A 85 8.01 1.77 -12.79
N ALA A 86 9.09 2.18 -12.13
CA ALA A 86 9.05 2.57 -10.72
C ALA A 86 8.07 3.73 -10.48
N LYS A 87 8.11 4.76 -11.33
CA LYS A 87 7.17 5.90 -11.28
C LYS A 87 5.74 5.49 -11.61
N GLU A 88 5.54 4.52 -12.49
CA GLU A 88 4.19 3.99 -12.79
C GLU A 88 3.63 3.21 -11.59
N ARG A 89 4.45 2.41 -10.91
CA ARG A 89 4.07 1.73 -9.67
C ARG A 89 3.60 2.72 -8.59
N GLU A 90 4.34 3.81 -8.37
CA GLU A 90 3.99 4.86 -7.40
C GLU A 90 2.65 5.58 -7.71
N ARG A 91 2.23 5.56 -8.98
CA ARG A 91 0.97 6.16 -9.43
C ARG A 91 -0.22 5.23 -9.32
N LEU A 92 -0.01 3.94 -9.01
CA LEU A 92 -1.12 3.02 -8.81
C LEU A 92 -1.98 3.46 -7.63
N ARG A 93 -3.29 3.26 -7.74
CA ARG A 93 -4.28 3.56 -6.72
C ARG A 93 -5.05 2.30 -6.40
N SER A 94 -5.03 1.88 -5.14
CA SER A 94 -5.71 0.65 -4.69
C SER A 94 -7.22 0.67 -4.93
N ALA A 95 -7.84 1.86 -4.97
CA ALA A 95 -9.26 2.02 -5.26
C ALA A 95 -9.61 2.02 -6.76
N ASP A 96 -8.63 2.10 -7.66
CA ASP A 96 -8.86 2.17 -9.11
C ASP A 96 -8.77 0.76 -9.74
N ARG A 97 -9.93 0.10 -9.82
CA ARG A 97 -10.04 -1.28 -10.31
C ARG A 97 -9.65 -1.42 -11.79
N GLU A 98 -9.92 -0.40 -12.60
CA GLU A 98 -9.60 -0.43 -14.03
C GLU A 98 -8.09 -0.33 -14.23
N GLN A 99 -7.46 0.62 -13.55
CA GLN A 99 -6.01 0.79 -13.55
C GLN A 99 -5.28 -0.48 -13.06
N ILE A 100 -5.79 -1.12 -12.01
CA ILE A 100 -5.24 -2.38 -11.48
C ILE A 100 -5.31 -3.49 -12.54
N ALA A 101 -6.47 -3.66 -13.19
CA ALA A 101 -6.65 -4.70 -14.20
C ALA A 101 -5.75 -4.46 -15.43
N GLU A 102 -5.66 -3.21 -15.89
CA GLU A 102 -4.77 -2.82 -16.99
C GLU A 102 -3.31 -3.11 -16.64
N ALA A 103 -2.84 -2.64 -15.47
CA ALA A 103 -1.46 -2.83 -15.02
C ALA A 103 -1.08 -4.31 -14.97
N ARG A 104 -1.94 -5.17 -14.42
CA ARG A 104 -1.71 -6.62 -14.37
C ARG A 104 -1.51 -7.21 -15.76
N SER A 105 -2.40 -6.90 -16.70
CA SER A 105 -2.32 -7.43 -18.06
C SER A 105 -1.07 -6.91 -18.78
N ARG A 106 -0.89 -5.59 -18.77
CA ARG A 106 0.16 -4.89 -19.51
C ARG A 106 1.55 -5.29 -19.05
N TYR A 107 1.84 -5.24 -17.75
CA TYR A 107 3.19 -5.49 -17.26
C TYR A 107 3.55 -6.97 -17.25
N ALA A 108 2.57 -7.87 -17.05
CA ALA A 108 2.80 -9.29 -17.25
C ALA A 108 3.13 -9.62 -18.71
N GLN A 109 2.47 -8.98 -19.68
CA GLN A 109 2.80 -9.12 -21.09
C GLN A 109 4.19 -8.57 -21.41
N LEU A 110 4.49 -7.35 -20.97
CA LEU A 110 5.80 -6.72 -21.18
C LEU A 110 6.94 -7.58 -20.64
N ALA A 111 6.80 -8.14 -19.44
CA ALA A 111 7.81 -9.03 -18.86
C ALA A 111 8.09 -10.24 -19.76
N ARG A 112 7.03 -10.89 -20.29
CA ARG A 112 7.17 -12.02 -21.22
C ARG A 112 7.86 -11.62 -22.52
N GLU A 113 7.50 -10.47 -23.09
CA GLU A 113 8.10 -9.96 -24.33
C GLU A 113 9.59 -9.69 -24.17
N ILE A 114 10.00 -9.04 -23.07
CA ILE A 114 11.41 -8.78 -22.78
C ILE A 114 12.17 -10.10 -22.65
N LEU A 115 11.66 -11.06 -21.86
CA LEU A 115 12.33 -12.34 -21.66
C LEU A 115 12.42 -13.17 -22.95
N ALA A 116 11.37 -13.16 -23.77
CA ALA A 116 11.38 -13.82 -25.08
C ALA A 116 12.40 -13.20 -26.06
N SER A 117 12.80 -11.94 -25.85
CA SER A 117 13.85 -11.30 -26.64
C SER A 117 15.28 -11.68 -26.21
N LEU A 118 15.43 -12.43 -25.11
CA LEU A 118 16.73 -12.88 -24.59
C LEU A 118 17.12 -14.29 -25.06
N THR A 119 16.16 -15.05 -25.59
CA THR A 119 16.35 -16.40 -26.14
C THR A 119 16.65 -16.36 -27.63
#